data_AF-A0A959T7E1-F1
#
_entry.id   AF-A0A959T7E1-F1
#
_cell.length_a   1.000
_cell.length_b   1.000
_cell.length_c   1.000
_cell.angle_alpha   90.00
_cell.angle_beta   90.00
_cell.angle_gamma   90.00
#
_symmetry.space_group_name_H-M   'P 1'
#
loop_
_entity.id
_entity.type
_entity.pdbx_description
1 polymer ?
#
loop_
_entity_poly.entity_id
_entity_poly.type
_entity_poly.pdbx_seq_one_letter_code
_entity_poly.pdbx_strand_id
1 'polypeptide(L)'
;LWFSGRMFQDLLGEKRLLGTYLLGGLAGLVLYALAYNFAPFLHGYTSGGTIIGASAAVMGVLFGIAVYRPTLQVSLIFIGPVKLIYVALVLLVLDLIGIRQGVNSGGHIAHLGGAFYGYLYAKQLAQGRDWSLAFGTWVEGLLGLLQRRRGPKLKVAKGAGRRRPPRDDVDYNARKQEEQAQIDAILDKIGKSGYESLSKEEKDLLFRASHER
;
A
#
# COMPACT_ATOMS: atom_id res chain seq x y z
N LEU A 1 11.00 15.49 3.17
CA LEU A 1 9.93 14.53 2.79
C LEU A 1 9.39 14.80 1.40
N TRP A 2 8.87 16.00 1.08
CA TRP A 2 8.28 16.29 -0.24
C TRP A 2 9.20 15.94 -1.42
N PHE A 3 10.46 16.37 -1.36
CA PHE A 3 11.45 16.13 -2.41
C PHE A 3 11.84 14.64 -2.54
N SER A 4 12.41 14.05 -1.47
CA SER A 4 12.86 12.66 -1.49
C SER A 4 11.72 11.65 -1.58
N GLY A 5 10.57 11.95 -0.98
CA GLY A 5 9.37 11.11 -1.01
C GLY A 5 8.76 11.02 -2.40
N ARG A 6 8.65 12.13 -3.14
CA ARG A 6 8.19 12.10 -4.53
C ARG A 6 9.11 11.26 -5.41
N MET A 7 10.41 11.51 -5.37
CA MET A 7 11.39 10.71 -6.12
C MET A 7 11.31 9.22 -5.76
N PHE A 8 11.12 8.89 -4.47
CA PHE A 8 10.93 7.52 -4.03
C PHE A 8 9.66 6.92 -4.62
N GLN A 9 8.53 7.63 -4.52
CA GLN A 9 7.25 7.18 -5.06
C GLN A 9 7.33 6.91 -6.56
N ASP A 10 7.98 7.81 -7.31
CA ASP A 10 8.15 7.68 -8.76
C ASP A 10 9.01 6.47 -9.15
N LEU A 11 10.04 6.14 -8.34
CA LEU A 11 10.96 5.05 -8.63
C LEU A 11 10.52 3.68 -8.10
N LEU A 12 9.87 3.66 -6.94
CA LEU A 12 9.64 2.45 -6.14
C LEU A 12 8.17 2.25 -5.76
N GLY A 13 7.33 3.28 -5.84
CA GLY A 13 5.91 3.22 -5.54
C GLY A 13 5.54 3.62 -4.10
N GLU A 14 4.28 3.96 -3.91
CA GLU A 14 3.73 4.54 -2.68
C GLU A 14 3.76 3.58 -1.49
N LYS A 15 3.43 2.30 -1.70
CA LYS A 15 3.41 1.30 -0.62
C LYS A 15 4.79 1.10 0.00
N ARG A 16 5.81 1.06 -0.87
CA ARG A 16 7.21 0.98 -0.45
C ARG A 16 7.65 2.25 0.25
N LEU A 17 7.19 3.41 -0.20
CA LEU A 17 7.45 4.68 0.48
C LEU A 17 6.90 4.65 1.91
N LEU A 18 5.64 4.25 2.09
CA LEU A 18 5.02 4.15 3.41
C LEU A 18 5.80 3.20 4.32
N GLY A 19 6.10 1.99 3.85
CA GLY A 19 6.86 1.01 4.62
C GLY A 19 8.26 1.50 4.98
N THR A 20 8.96 2.11 4.02
CA THR A 20 10.31 2.64 4.22
C THR A 20 10.31 3.81 5.20
N TYR A 21 9.32 4.69 5.11
CA TYR A 21 9.16 5.82 6.01
C TYR A 21 8.92 5.34 7.45
N LEU A 22 7.96 4.44 7.67
CA LEU A 22 7.64 3.93 9.01
C LEU A 22 8.80 3.12 9.61
N LEU A 23 9.38 2.19 8.85
CA LEU A 23 10.51 1.38 9.32
C LEU A 23 11.78 2.21 9.51
N GLY A 24 12.02 3.22 8.68
CA GLY A 24 13.13 4.16 8.88
C GLY A 24 12.97 4.99 10.15
N GLY A 25 11.75 5.45 10.46
CA GLY A 25 11.45 6.11 11.73
C GLY A 25 11.65 5.19 12.93
N LEU A 26 11.15 3.95 12.85
CA LEU A 26 11.33 2.94 13.89
C LEU A 26 12.81 2.57 14.10
N ALA A 27 13.58 2.43 13.01
CA ALA A 27 15.02 2.18 13.10
C ALA A 27 15.77 3.34 13.76
N GLY A 28 15.38 4.58 13.47
CA GLY A 28 15.88 5.76 14.18
C GLY A 28 15.57 5.74 15.68
N LEU A 29 14.33 5.41 16.04
CA LEU A 29 13.92 5.26 17.44
C LEU A 29 14.72 4.16 18.16
N VAL A 30 14.88 3.00 17.51
CA VAL A 30 15.65 1.88 18.05
C VAL A 30 17.11 2.27 18.23
N LEU A 31 17.75 2.90 17.24
CA LEU A 31 19.15 3.29 17.36
C LEU A 31 19.35 4.33 18.47
N TYR A 32 18.44 5.30 18.58
CA TYR A 32 18.47 6.24 19.70
C TYR A 32 18.34 5.53 21.05
N ALA A 33 17.35 4.64 21.20
CA ALA A 33 17.15 3.90 22.43
C ALA A 33 18.39 3.05 22.79
N LEU A 34 19.01 2.41 21.81
CA LEU A 34 20.25 1.66 22.01
C LEU A 34 21.39 2.58 22.44
N ALA A 35 21.58 3.72 21.78
CA ALA A 35 22.59 4.70 22.15
C ALA A 35 22.38 5.23 23.57
N TYR A 36 21.14 5.56 23.94
CA TYR A 36 20.79 6.07 25.26
C TYR A 36 21.03 5.05 26.38
N ASN A 37 20.82 3.75 26.13
CA ASN A 37 20.92 2.72 27.17
C ASN A 37 22.29 2.03 27.23
N PHE A 38 23.02 1.96 26.12
CA PHE A 38 24.24 1.15 26.01
C PHE A 38 25.50 1.95 25.69
N ALA A 39 25.41 3.26 25.45
CA ALA A 39 26.57 4.12 25.23
C ALA A 39 26.69 5.20 26.32
N PRO A 40 27.28 4.87 27.49
CA PRO A 40 27.45 5.82 28.60
C PRO A 40 28.17 7.12 28.20
N PHE A 41 29.10 7.04 27.24
CA PHE A 41 29.81 8.20 26.70
C PHE A 41 28.90 9.18 25.92
N LEU A 42 27.72 8.73 25.48
CA LEU A 42 26.71 9.55 24.82
C LEU A 42 25.67 10.14 25.80
N HIS A 43 25.65 9.71 27.07
CA HIS A 43 24.63 10.18 28.02
C HIS A 43 24.61 11.70 28.17
N GLY A 44 25.76 12.38 28.16
CA GLY A 44 25.83 13.86 28.20
C GLY A 44 25.31 14.55 26.93
N TYR A 45 25.14 13.81 25.84
CA TYR A 45 24.62 14.28 24.56
C TYR A 45 23.14 13.91 24.36
N THR A 46 22.61 12.97 25.14
CA THR A 46 21.25 12.42 25.03
C THR A 46 20.38 12.66 26.26
N SER A 47 20.92 13.20 27.35
CA SER A 47 20.20 13.43 28.61
C SER A 47 19.16 14.55 28.48
N GLY A 48 17.87 14.18 28.61
CA GLY A 48 16.75 15.13 28.79
C GLY A 48 16.04 15.62 27.52
N GLY A 49 16.45 15.14 26.34
CA GLY A 49 15.85 15.59 25.07
C GLY A 49 14.66 14.75 24.65
N THR A 50 13.46 15.34 24.58
CA THR A 50 12.35 14.76 23.83
C THR A 50 12.75 14.67 22.36
N ILE A 51 12.81 13.46 21.80
CA ILE A 51 12.97 13.30 20.35
C ILE A 51 11.60 13.41 19.71
N ILE A 52 11.40 14.52 19.01
CA ILE A 52 10.20 14.79 18.24
C ILE A 52 10.64 14.99 16.80
N GLY A 53 10.22 14.12 15.89
CA GLY A 53 10.50 14.36 14.48
C GLY A 53 10.23 13.19 13.55
N ALA A 54 9.67 13.52 12.40
CA ALA A 54 9.59 12.65 11.23
C ALA A 54 10.93 12.51 10.48
N SER A 55 11.96 13.23 10.90
CA SER A 55 13.20 13.41 10.14
C SER A 55 14.03 12.13 10.00
N ALA A 56 14.03 11.25 11.00
CA ALA A 56 14.65 9.91 10.88
C ALA A 56 14.03 9.10 9.73
N ALA A 57 12.69 9.13 9.61
CA ALA A 57 11.99 8.50 8.50
C ALA A 57 12.35 9.12 7.15
N VAL A 58 12.51 10.45 7.09
CA VAL A 58 12.97 11.15 5.88
C VAL A 58 14.38 10.73 5.47
N MET A 59 15.28 10.54 6.44
CA MET A 59 16.63 10.04 6.18
C MET A 59 16.62 8.61 5.64
N GLY A 60 15.74 7.74 6.16
CA GLY A 60 15.53 6.41 5.60
C GLY A 60 15.02 6.42 4.16
N VAL A 61 14.05 7.28 3.85
CA VAL A 61 13.57 7.46 2.47
C VAL A 61 14.68 7.97 1.55
N LEU A 62 15.42 9.01 1.97
CA LEU A 62 16.50 9.60 1.19
C LEU A 62 17.63 8.59 0.92
N PHE A 63 18.13 7.92 1.94
CA PHE A 63 19.17 6.90 1.79
C PHE A 63 18.68 5.71 0.97
N GLY A 64 17.41 5.32 1.12
CA GLY A 64 16.78 4.28 0.30
C GLY A 64 16.93 4.54 -1.20
N ILE A 65 16.50 5.72 -1.68
CA ILE A 65 16.66 6.06 -3.11
C ILE A 65 18.11 6.34 -3.51
N ALA A 66 18.88 7.00 -2.65
CA ALA A 66 20.27 7.37 -2.97
C ALA A 66 21.15 6.13 -3.17
N VAL A 67 20.92 5.07 -2.39
CA VAL A 67 21.65 3.80 -2.49
C VAL A 67 21.06 2.92 -3.58
N TYR A 68 19.74 2.91 -3.76
CA TYR A 68 19.07 2.14 -4.83
C TYR A 68 19.45 2.65 -6.23
N ARG A 69 19.57 3.97 -6.40
CA ARG A 69 19.98 4.61 -7.67
C ARG A 69 21.14 5.59 -7.43
N PRO A 70 22.38 5.10 -7.28
CA PRO A 70 23.54 5.94 -6.95
C PRO A 70 23.93 6.92 -8.07
N THR A 71 23.49 6.66 -9.31
CA THR A 71 23.69 7.55 -10.45
C THR A 71 22.57 8.58 -10.64
N LEU A 72 21.51 8.54 -9.82
CA LEU A 72 20.42 9.51 -9.87
C LEU A 72 20.96 10.91 -9.58
N GLN A 73 20.69 11.85 -10.49
CA GLN A 73 21.09 13.24 -10.35
C GLN A 73 19.92 14.10 -9.93
N VAL A 74 20.22 15.11 -9.13
CA VAL A 74 19.29 16.16 -8.72
C VAL A 74 19.96 17.51 -8.95
N SER A 75 19.21 18.47 -9.49
CA SER A 75 19.73 19.81 -9.72
C SER A 75 19.57 20.65 -8.46
N LEU A 76 20.69 21.07 -7.90
CA LEU A 76 20.71 22.03 -6.80
C LEU A 76 20.78 23.45 -7.34
N ILE A 77 20.00 24.34 -6.72
CA ILE A 77 20.07 25.77 -7.02
C ILE A 77 21.51 26.24 -6.73
N PHE A 78 22.09 27.02 -7.65
CA PHE A 78 23.48 27.54 -7.62
C PHE A 78 24.62 26.56 -7.89
N ILE A 79 24.43 25.24 -7.75
CA ILE A 79 25.51 24.24 -7.96
C ILE A 79 25.32 23.49 -9.29
N GLY A 80 24.07 23.26 -9.71
CA GLY A 80 23.75 22.45 -10.89
C GLY A 80 23.51 20.98 -10.56
N PRO A 81 23.64 20.06 -11.53
CA PRO A 81 23.32 18.64 -11.36
C PRO A 81 24.37 17.94 -10.50
N VAL A 82 23.93 17.32 -9.40
CA VAL A 82 24.76 16.52 -8.51
C VAL A 82 24.11 15.17 -8.26
N LYS A 83 24.91 14.12 -8.01
CA LYS A 83 24.35 12.82 -7.65
C LYS A 83 23.68 12.90 -6.28
N LEU A 84 22.49 12.30 -6.16
CA LEU A 84 21.71 12.31 -4.92
C LEU A 84 22.47 11.68 -3.75
N ILE A 85 23.35 10.70 -4.02
CA ILE A 85 24.20 10.09 -3.01
C ILE A 85 25.12 11.12 -2.33
N TYR A 86 25.60 12.15 -3.04
CA TYR A 86 26.43 13.19 -2.43
C TYR A 86 25.60 14.06 -1.48
N VAL A 87 24.36 14.37 -1.83
CA VAL A 87 23.44 15.09 -0.93
C VAL A 87 23.19 14.28 0.34
N ALA A 88 22.92 12.98 0.20
CA ALA A 88 22.70 12.09 1.33
C ALA A 88 23.94 11.99 2.25
N LEU A 89 25.14 11.86 1.66
CA LEU A 89 26.40 11.79 2.41
C LEU A 89 26.73 13.10 3.13
N VAL A 90 26.50 14.26 2.49
CA VAL A 90 26.69 15.56 3.15
C VAL A 90 25.78 15.68 4.37
N LEU A 91 24.49 15.32 4.25
CA LEU A 91 23.57 15.33 5.38
C LEU A 91 24.01 14.39 6.50
N LEU A 92 24.51 13.20 6.17
CA LEU A 92 25.06 12.26 7.14
C LEU A 92 26.28 12.83 7.88
N VAL A 93 27.19 13.50 7.16
CA VAL A 93 28.35 14.16 7.78
C VAL A 93 27.90 15.30 8.70
N LEU A 94 26.90 16.08 8.28
CA LEU A 94 26.33 17.14 9.12
C LEU A 94 25.68 16.58 10.40
N ASP A 95 25.01 15.43 10.32
CA ASP A 95 24.49 14.74 11.52
C ASP A 95 25.61 14.34 12.48
N LEU A 96 26.72 13.80 11.97
CA LEU A 96 27.88 13.43 12.80
C LEU A 96 28.50 14.65 13.50
N ILE A 97 28.61 15.78 12.80
CA ILE A 97 29.06 17.05 13.38
C ILE A 97 28.05 17.53 14.44
N GLY A 98 26.75 17.45 14.14
CA GLY A 98 25.68 17.85 15.05
C GLY A 98 25.70 17.10 16.38
N ILE A 99 25.93 15.79 16.34
CA ILE A 99 26.12 14.97 17.56
C ILE A 99 27.24 15.53 18.44
N ARG A 100 28.37 15.90 17.83
CA ARG A 100 29.55 16.40 18.56
C ARG A 100 29.32 17.76 19.21
N GLN A 101 28.45 18.58 18.63
CA GLN A 101 28.09 19.91 19.16
C GLN A 101 27.12 19.86 20.34
N GLY A 102 26.49 18.71 20.62
CA GLY A 102 25.62 18.54 21.80
C GLY A 102 24.21 19.12 21.66
N VAL A 103 23.90 19.80 20.56
CA VAL A 103 22.56 20.33 20.28
C VAL A 103 21.75 19.28 19.54
N ASN A 104 20.63 18.84 20.12
CA ASN A 104 19.73 17.85 19.51
C ASN A 104 20.45 16.55 19.08
N SER A 105 21.48 16.12 19.81
CA SER A 105 22.28 14.94 19.44
C SER A 105 21.43 13.67 19.34
N GLY A 106 20.39 13.55 20.18
CA GLY A 106 19.42 12.46 20.08
C GLY A 106 18.72 12.40 18.72
N GLY A 107 18.29 13.53 18.17
CA GLY A 107 17.70 13.62 16.84
C GLY A 107 18.68 13.22 15.73
N HIS A 108 19.93 13.70 15.82
CA HIS A 108 20.98 13.31 14.87
C HIS A 108 21.31 11.81 14.94
N ILE A 109 21.36 11.21 16.13
CA ILE A 109 21.50 9.75 16.28
C ILE A 109 20.31 9.02 15.63
N ALA A 110 19.08 9.50 15.83
CA ALA A 110 17.92 8.93 15.18
C ALA A 110 18.00 9.03 13.64
N HIS A 111 18.56 10.12 13.09
CA HIS A 111 18.82 10.24 11.66
C HIS A 111 19.77 9.16 11.14
N LEU A 112 20.84 8.84 11.89
CA LEU A 112 21.76 7.76 11.53
C LEU A 112 21.03 6.41 11.45
N GLY A 113 20.09 6.15 12.35
CA GLY A 113 19.29 4.92 12.35
C GLY A 113 18.38 4.83 11.14
N GLY A 114 17.73 5.95 10.79
CA GLY A 114 16.96 6.07 9.56
C GLY A 114 17.81 5.84 8.31
N ALA A 115 18.94 6.54 8.20
CA ALA A 115 19.88 6.41 7.08
C ALA A 115 20.41 4.98 6.92
N PHE A 116 20.77 4.34 8.05
CA PHE A 116 21.21 2.95 8.08
C PHE A 116 20.13 1.98 7.58
N TYR A 117 18.89 2.15 8.05
CA TYR A 117 17.76 1.39 7.51
C TYR A 117 17.59 1.60 6.01
N GLY A 118 17.63 2.84 5.53
CA GLY A 118 17.52 3.15 4.10
C GLY A 118 18.58 2.44 3.25
N TYR A 119 19.83 2.43 3.72
CA TYR A 119 20.92 1.67 3.10
C TYR A 119 20.64 0.16 3.06
N LEU A 120 20.27 -0.44 4.19
CA LEU A 120 19.97 -1.87 4.26
C LEU A 120 18.78 -2.23 3.37
N TYR A 121 17.72 -1.43 3.41
CA TYR A 121 16.54 -1.61 2.58
C TYR A 121 16.91 -1.63 1.09
N ALA A 122 17.69 -0.67 0.61
CA ALA A 122 18.12 -0.63 -0.78
C ALA A 122 18.94 -1.87 -1.19
N LYS A 123 19.83 -2.34 -0.31
CA LYS A 123 20.62 -3.56 -0.54
C LYS A 123 19.74 -4.81 -0.59
N GLN A 124 18.77 -4.93 0.31
CA GLN A 124 17.86 -6.06 0.36
C GLN A 124 16.90 -6.06 -0.83
N LEU A 125 16.41 -4.89 -1.23
CA LEU A 125 15.58 -4.73 -2.41
C LEU A 125 16.32 -5.16 -3.69
N ALA A 126 17.62 -4.83 -3.80
CA ALA A 126 18.46 -5.30 -4.91
C ALA A 126 18.63 -6.83 -4.94
N GLN A 127 18.43 -7.52 -3.81
CA GLN A 127 18.40 -8.98 -3.71
C GLN A 127 16.98 -9.57 -3.87
N GLY A 128 15.99 -8.76 -4.24
CA GLY A 128 14.59 -9.17 -4.39
C GLY A 128 13.81 -9.30 -3.07
N ARG A 129 14.39 -8.88 -1.93
CA ARG A 129 13.75 -8.94 -0.61
C ARG A 129 13.13 -7.59 -0.27
N ASP A 130 11.81 -7.50 -0.40
CA ASP A 130 11.08 -6.25 -0.26
C ASP A 130 10.35 -6.13 1.08
N TRP A 131 11.11 -5.81 2.13
CA TRP A 131 10.59 -5.67 3.49
C TRP A 131 9.61 -4.49 3.63
N SER A 132 9.89 -3.37 2.95
CA SER A 132 9.02 -2.19 3.00
C SER A 132 7.66 -2.45 2.36
N LEU A 133 7.58 -3.22 1.26
CA LEU A 133 6.30 -3.58 0.68
C LEU A 133 5.49 -4.49 1.61
N ALA A 134 6.12 -5.55 2.13
CA ALA A 134 5.45 -6.47 3.05
C ALA A 134 4.90 -5.73 4.28
N PHE A 135 5.73 -4.89 4.92
CA PHE A 135 5.31 -4.10 6.06
C PHE A 135 4.23 -3.07 5.69
N GLY A 136 4.39 -2.36 4.57
CA GLY A 136 3.40 -1.37 4.09
C GLY A 136 2.02 -1.99 3.87
N THR A 137 1.96 -3.15 3.21
CA THR A 137 0.69 -3.88 3.00
C THR A 137 0.06 -4.38 4.30
N TRP A 138 0.87 -4.81 5.27
CA TRP A 138 0.39 -5.18 6.60
C TRP A 138 -0.21 -3.99 7.35
N VAL A 139 0.45 -2.83 7.33
CA VAL A 139 -0.07 -1.59 7.94
C VAL A 139 -1.38 -1.15 7.28
N GLU A 140 -1.46 -1.17 5.95
CA GLU A 140 -2.70 -0.90 5.22
C GLU A 140 -3.83 -1.85 5.65
N GLY A 141 -3.54 -3.14 5.79
CA GLY A 141 -4.49 -4.14 6.27
C GLY A 141 -5.02 -3.82 7.66
N LEU A 142 -4.15 -3.47 8.61
CA LEU A 142 -4.54 -3.07 9.96
C LEU A 142 -5.42 -1.81 9.97
N LEU A 143 -5.03 -0.79 9.20
CA LEU A 143 -5.83 0.42 9.05
C LEU A 143 -7.19 0.13 8.42
N GLY A 144 -7.25 -0.81 7.46
CA GLY A 144 -8.49 -1.29 6.85
C GLY A 144 -9.45 -1.95 7.84
N LEU A 145 -8.94 -2.68 8.85
CA LEU A 145 -9.78 -3.25 9.91
C LEU A 145 -10.40 -2.17 10.81
N LEU A 146 -9.64 -1.10 11.07
CA LEU A 146 -10.13 0.05 11.84
C LEU A 146 -11.16 0.87 11.04
N GLN A 147 -10.94 1.03 9.74
CA GLN A 147 -11.86 1.75 8.85
C GLN A 147 -13.14 0.95 8.53
N ARG A 148 -13.09 -0.39 8.51
CA ARG A 148 -14.30 -1.24 8.39
C ARG A 148 -15.31 -1.01 9.52
N ARG A 149 -14.89 -0.50 10.68
CA ARG A 149 -15.81 -0.10 11.76
C ARG A 149 -16.50 1.26 11.52
N ARG A 150 -16.09 2.05 10.53
CA ARG A 150 -16.61 3.40 10.23
C ARG A 150 -17.30 3.54 8.86
N GLY A 151 -17.48 2.45 8.11
CA GLY A 151 -18.30 2.49 6.91
C GLY A 151 -19.76 2.79 7.28
N PRO A 152 -20.45 3.75 6.63
CA PRO A 152 -21.87 3.90 6.81
C PRO A 152 -22.52 2.54 6.51
N LYS A 153 -23.35 2.04 7.42
CA LYS A 153 -24.37 1.09 7.01
C LYS A 153 -25.23 1.88 6.02
N LEU A 154 -24.91 1.80 4.73
CA LEU A 154 -25.82 2.16 3.67
C LEU A 154 -27.00 1.20 3.83
N LYS A 155 -27.94 1.59 4.71
CA LYS A 155 -29.32 1.21 4.56
C LYS A 155 -29.70 1.79 3.22
N VAL A 156 -29.51 1.00 2.18
CA VAL A 156 -30.28 1.16 0.95
C VAL A 156 -31.72 1.21 1.46
N ALA A 157 -32.33 2.39 1.44
CA ALA A 157 -33.76 2.50 1.53
C ALA A 157 -34.23 1.62 0.37
N LYS A 158 -34.67 0.40 0.71
CA LYS A 158 -35.42 -0.43 -0.21
C LYS A 158 -36.65 0.42 -0.51
N GLY A 159 -36.57 1.21 -1.58
CA GLY A 159 -37.74 1.74 -2.26
C GLY A 159 -38.70 0.56 -2.39
N ALA A 160 -39.96 0.81 -2.05
CA ALA A 160 -41.00 -0.20 -1.92
C ALA A 160 -41.04 -1.12 -3.15
N GLY A 161 -40.27 -2.20 -3.06
CA GLY A 161 -40.03 -3.16 -4.12
C GLY A 161 -39.87 -4.49 -3.41
N ARG A 162 -40.98 -5.23 -3.38
CA ARG A 162 -41.19 -6.58 -2.85
C ARG A 162 -39.91 -7.26 -2.34
N ARG A 163 -39.82 -7.40 -1.01
CA ARG A 163 -38.86 -8.30 -0.34
C ARG A 163 -39.05 -9.71 -0.89
N ARG A 164 -38.19 -10.14 -1.82
CA ARG A 164 -37.99 -11.57 -2.10
C ARG A 164 -37.12 -12.12 -0.96
N PRO A 165 -37.50 -13.23 -0.30
CA PRO A 165 -36.63 -13.89 0.67
C PRO A 165 -35.34 -14.34 -0.03
N PRO A 166 -34.22 -14.51 0.69
CA PRO A 166 -33.00 -15.07 0.11
C PRO A 166 -33.37 -16.45 -0.44
N ARG A 167 -33.40 -16.58 -1.77
CA ARG A 167 -33.54 -17.89 -2.40
C ARG A 167 -32.18 -18.55 -2.28
N ASP A 168 -32.17 -19.74 -1.72
CA ASP A 168 -30.99 -20.60 -1.66
C ASP A 168 -30.38 -20.67 -3.07
N ASP A 169 -29.11 -20.30 -3.21
CA ASP A 169 -28.46 -20.13 -4.53
C ASP A 169 -28.51 -21.45 -5.32
N VAL A 170 -28.61 -22.58 -4.62
CA VAL A 170 -28.79 -23.93 -5.18
C VAL A 170 -30.13 -24.08 -5.89
N ASP A 171 -31.24 -23.68 -5.27
CA ASP A 171 -32.60 -23.78 -5.83
C ASP A 171 -32.83 -22.81 -7.00
N TYR A 172 -32.14 -21.67 -7.00
CA TYR A 172 -32.19 -20.73 -8.12
C TYR A 172 -31.48 -21.30 -9.36
N ASN A 173 -30.28 -21.86 -9.16
CA ASN A 173 -29.50 -22.44 -10.23
C ASN A 173 -30.17 -23.71 -10.81
N ALA A 174 -30.77 -24.55 -9.96
CA ALA A 174 -31.49 -25.74 -10.39
C ALA A 174 -32.69 -25.40 -11.30
N ARG A 175 -33.54 -24.44 -10.89
CA ARG A 175 -34.67 -24.00 -11.72
C ARG A 175 -34.23 -23.34 -13.03
N LYS A 176 -33.14 -22.58 -13.01
CA LYS A 176 -32.60 -21.95 -14.21
C LYS A 176 -32.07 -22.98 -15.22
N GLN A 177 -31.46 -24.07 -14.73
CA GLN A 177 -31.02 -25.18 -15.57
C GLN A 177 -32.21 -25.93 -16.17
N GLU A 178 -33.27 -26.16 -15.38
CA GLU A 178 -34.49 -26.80 -15.87
C GLU A 178 -35.20 -25.95 -16.94
N GLU A 179 -35.33 -24.63 -16.70
CA GLU A 179 -35.90 -23.69 -17.66
C GLU A 179 -35.06 -23.61 -18.95
N GLN A 180 -33.72 -23.61 -18.83
CA GLN A 180 -32.82 -23.67 -19.99
C GLN A 180 -32.99 -24.97 -20.78
N ALA A 181 -33.12 -26.11 -20.11
CA ALA A 181 -33.35 -27.40 -20.78
C ALA A 181 -34.70 -27.43 -21.54
N GLN A 182 -35.74 -26.79 -21.00
CA GLN A 182 -37.02 -26.64 -21.69
C GLN A 182 -36.91 -25.73 -22.93
N ILE A 183 -36.15 -24.63 -22.83
CA ILE A 183 -35.88 -23.75 -23.97
C ILE A 183 -35.12 -24.50 -25.06
N ASP A 184 -34.09 -25.27 -24.70
CA ASP A 184 -33.28 -26.03 -25.66
C ASP A 184 -34.13 -27.11 -26.38
N ALA A 185 -35.03 -27.79 -25.66
CA ALA A 185 -35.97 -28.73 -26.26
C ALA A 185 -36.96 -28.06 -27.24
N ILE A 186 -37.39 -26.84 -26.94
CA ILE A 186 -38.23 -26.02 -27.83
C ILE A 186 -37.43 -25.64 -29.08
N LEU A 187 -36.17 -25.20 -28.93
CA LEU A 187 -35.29 -24.86 -30.05
C LEU A 187 -35.05 -26.06 -30.99
N ASP A 188 -34.86 -27.26 -30.43
CA ASP A 188 -34.75 -28.50 -31.20
C ASP A 188 -36.03 -28.84 -31.97
N LYS A 189 -37.20 -28.61 -31.36
CA LYS A 189 -38.51 -28.81 -32.00
C LYS A 189 -38.73 -27.82 -33.14
N ILE A 190 -38.36 -26.55 -32.95
CA ILE A 190 -38.35 -25.55 -34.03
C ILE A 190 -37.43 -26.00 -35.17
N GLY A 191 -36.24 -26.51 -34.84
CA GLY A 191 -35.27 -26.98 -35.83
C GLY A 191 -35.76 -28.15 -36.69
N LYS A 192 -36.66 -29.00 -36.16
CA LYS A 192 -37.19 -30.19 -36.86
C LYS A 192 -38.52 -29.96 -37.56
N SER A 193 -39.45 -29.24 -36.93
CA SER A 193 -40.84 -29.11 -37.40
C SER A 193 -41.31 -27.65 -37.58
N GLY A 194 -40.43 -26.67 -37.39
CA GLY A 194 -40.71 -25.25 -37.58
C GLY A 194 -41.48 -24.61 -36.43
N TYR A 195 -41.49 -23.28 -36.39
CA TYR A 195 -42.07 -22.47 -35.29
C TYR A 195 -43.58 -22.69 -35.08
N GLU A 196 -44.31 -23.00 -36.15
CA GLU A 196 -45.76 -23.24 -36.06
C GLU A 196 -46.13 -24.55 -35.36
N SER A 197 -45.16 -25.45 -35.14
CA SER A 197 -45.37 -26.70 -34.39
C SER A 197 -45.36 -26.50 -32.86
N LEU A 198 -45.11 -25.29 -32.37
CA LEU A 198 -45.08 -24.98 -30.95
C LEU A 198 -46.49 -24.75 -30.37
N SER A 199 -46.71 -25.29 -29.17
CA SER A 199 -47.90 -24.96 -28.38
C SER A 199 -47.88 -23.51 -27.94
N LYS A 200 -49.03 -22.99 -27.50
CA LYS A 200 -49.14 -21.62 -27.02
C LYS A 200 -48.21 -21.38 -25.82
N GLU A 201 -48.10 -22.38 -24.94
CA GLU A 201 -47.24 -22.36 -23.76
C GLU A 201 -45.74 -22.36 -24.12
N GLU A 202 -45.34 -23.14 -25.12
CA GLU A 202 -43.97 -23.18 -25.63
C GLU A 202 -43.57 -21.85 -26.28
N LYS A 203 -44.48 -21.25 -27.07
CA LYS A 203 -44.27 -19.92 -27.67
C LYS A 203 -44.13 -18.83 -26.59
N ASP A 204 -44.98 -18.85 -25.56
CA ASP A 204 -44.92 -17.90 -24.45
C ASP A 204 -43.66 -18.05 -23.59
N LEU A 205 -43.15 -19.28 -23.42
CA LEU A 205 -41.88 -19.54 -22.72
C LEU A 205 -40.69 -19.00 -23.52
N LEU A 206 -40.62 -19.28 -24.83
CA LEU A 206 -39.56 -18.78 -25.70
C LEU A 206 -39.56 -17.24 -25.78
N PHE A 207 -40.74 -16.63 -25.84
CA PHE A 207 -40.89 -15.17 -25.85
C PHE A 207 -40.32 -14.54 -24.58
N ARG A 208 -40.67 -15.09 -23.41
CA ARG A 208 -40.13 -14.63 -22.11
C ARG A 208 -38.60 -14.76 -22.05
N ALA A 209 -38.06 -15.90 -22.47
CA ALA A 209 -36.62 -16.13 -22.49
C ALA A 209 -35.86 -15.15 -23.39
N SER A 210 -36.47 -14.70 -24.50
CA SER A 210 -35.86 -13.72 -25.42
C SER A 210 -35.73 -12.31 -24.84
N HIS A 211 -36.56 -11.94 -23.85
CA HIS A 211 -36.62 -10.60 -23.27
C HIS A 211 -35.86 -10.46 -21.94
N GLU A 212 -35.32 -11.55 -21.40
CA GLU A 212 -34.50 -11.53 -20.17
C GLU A 212 -32.99 -11.37 -20.42
N ARG A 213 -32.55 -11.20 -21.67
CA ARG A 213 -31.17 -10.80 -22.04
C ARG A 213 -31.07 -9.32 -22.35
#